data_AF-A0A0C3LJ12-F1
#
_entry.id   AF-A0A0C3LJ12-F1
#
_cell.length_a   1.000
_cell.length_b   1.000
_cell.length_c   1.000
_cell.angle_alpha   90.00
_cell.angle_beta   90.00
_cell.angle_gamma   90.00
#
_symmetry.space_group_name_H-M   'P 1'
#
loop_
_entity.id
_entity.type
_entity.pdbx_description
1 polymer ?
#
loop_
_entity_poly.entity_id
_entity_poly.type
_entity_poly.pdbx_seq_one_letter_code
_entity_poly.pdbx_strand_id
1 'polypeptide(L)'
;MNVLRPTSIKRPSFRSAARSVAGLARKRDSPDHSSQPNSADCSREKNNPDHASHSEVAECDNRNDNAGTTCHPKPVNNTLSPLLPQELWGEVFKHATNTHPQPMTIHDFTHAGCIDSPRLTCLELQRRLHHLSMKTKTALTLVCRSWHPLAKPILFESVRITDIRQLESLLLLLESEQRAGKIGPASSAWWIRELWFDTTICTCARPDEPNALAKLLKLCPRVMAFRKFGRSNCSADDIREVNVVLEPLICQANHSKDDESHSKGTTLTHLDLAFSNMWSFEHFLSANPELGNEVPSVRYMELRPSYISMIDDPDSESPYVKQIPPTFPSLVSLRLLGSLSMIQATRFSLPALRSLTVYSTAFDRTGDYHSISAVLQAHGGNLVELELDVPLSCLPNLSVTCPKLRRLQIPATAFVGAELPNIDHQTVTTLGIFGMQKLVYEQKHRTFTPRLLEALEKHFSGVKEVQDVSLKSHDLRQRSVALWTAQDALDHRSFWSSLTAFLKARDVKLTDWSGYPIAGFESRRDSMIMASEADEISEGLMCCH
;
A
#
# COMPACT_ATOMS: atom_id res chain seq x y z
N MET A 1 24.55 -21.07 -74.31
CA MET A 1 24.09 -21.57 -72.98
C MET A 1 23.58 -20.38 -72.20
N ASN A 2 22.31 -20.45 -71.80
CA ASN A 2 21.49 -19.30 -71.41
C ASN A 2 21.88 -18.70 -70.06
N VAL A 3 22.00 -17.38 -70.06
CA VAL A 3 22.08 -16.51 -68.87
C VAL A 3 20.65 -16.07 -68.55
N LEU A 4 20.15 -16.40 -67.35
CA LEU A 4 18.91 -15.84 -66.80
C LEU A 4 19.19 -15.22 -65.42
N ARG A 5 18.85 -13.93 -65.32
CA ARG A 5 18.92 -13.08 -64.14
C ARG A 5 17.79 -13.40 -63.16
N PRO A 6 17.97 -13.19 -61.84
CA PRO A 6 16.88 -13.31 -60.87
C PRO A 6 15.98 -12.06 -60.88
N THR A 7 14.68 -12.33 -60.83
CA THR A 7 13.56 -11.37 -60.75
C THR A 7 13.45 -10.71 -59.38
N SER A 8 13.32 -9.37 -59.36
CA SER A 8 13.00 -8.60 -58.16
C SER A 8 11.54 -8.77 -57.78
N ILE A 9 11.26 -9.22 -56.54
CA ILE A 9 9.92 -9.20 -55.95
C ILE A 9 9.72 -7.87 -55.24
N LYS A 10 8.76 -7.07 -55.72
CA LYS A 10 8.31 -5.80 -55.14
C LYS A 10 7.58 -6.05 -53.82
N ARG A 11 7.99 -5.38 -52.74
CA ARG A 11 7.21 -5.23 -51.50
C ARG A 11 6.09 -4.20 -51.71
N PRO A 12 4.85 -4.42 -51.23
CA PRO A 12 3.83 -3.37 -51.22
C PRO A 12 4.05 -2.44 -50.01
N SER A 13 4.08 -1.13 -50.26
CA SER A 13 4.05 -0.11 -49.21
C SER A 13 2.63 0.02 -48.65
N PHE A 14 2.44 -0.20 -47.37
CA PHE A 14 1.23 0.20 -46.66
C PHE A 14 1.27 1.70 -46.41
N ARG A 15 0.47 2.48 -47.17
CA ARG A 15 0.07 3.84 -46.82
C ARG A 15 -1.18 3.75 -45.93
N SER A 16 -1.11 4.27 -44.71
CA SER A 16 -2.28 4.42 -43.85
C SER A 16 -3.17 5.57 -44.36
N ALA A 17 -4.41 5.25 -44.73
CA ALA A 17 -5.43 6.23 -44.99
C ALA A 17 -6.05 6.70 -43.67
N ALA A 18 -5.79 7.95 -43.28
CA ALA A 18 -6.56 8.64 -42.25
C ALA A 18 -7.89 9.10 -42.87
N ARG A 19 -9.00 8.51 -42.42
CA ARG A 19 -10.35 8.98 -42.76
C ARG A 19 -10.71 10.16 -41.86
N SER A 20 -10.88 11.30 -42.51
CA SER A 20 -11.54 12.50 -41.98
C SER A 20 -13.00 12.21 -41.66
N VAL A 21 -13.41 12.48 -40.42
CA VAL A 21 -14.83 12.55 -40.02
C VAL A 21 -15.10 14.02 -39.71
N ALA A 22 -15.86 14.65 -40.60
CA ALA A 22 -16.43 15.97 -40.42
C ALA A 22 -17.83 15.85 -39.79
N GLY A 23 -18.16 16.74 -38.85
CA GLY A 23 -19.54 17.11 -38.56
C GLY A 23 -19.87 17.37 -37.10
N LEU A 24 -20.34 18.60 -36.86
CA LEU A 24 -21.17 19.11 -35.73
C LEU A 24 -20.44 19.78 -34.56
N ALA A 25 -19.98 21.00 -34.81
CA ALA A 25 -19.74 22.02 -33.79
C ALA A 25 -21.09 22.65 -33.36
N ARG A 26 -21.42 22.54 -32.07
CA ARG A 26 -22.45 23.36 -31.41
C ARG A 26 -21.80 24.61 -30.83
N LYS A 27 -22.33 25.75 -31.25
CA LYS A 27 -22.07 27.12 -30.80
C LYS A 27 -22.49 27.27 -29.32
N ARG A 28 -21.59 27.74 -28.46
CA ARG A 28 -21.94 28.36 -27.16
C ARG A 28 -21.18 29.67 -27.07
N ASP A 29 -21.95 30.75 -27.01
CA ASP A 29 -21.48 32.10 -26.79
C ASP A 29 -21.02 32.27 -25.34
N SER A 30 -19.94 33.02 -25.12
CA SER A 30 -19.52 33.55 -23.82
C SER A 30 -19.25 35.04 -23.99
N PRO A 31 -19.71 35.91 -23.07
CA PRO A 31 -19.53 37.34 -23.21
C PRO A 31 -18.22 37.82 -22.56
N ASP A 32 -17.65 38.81 -23.24
CA ASP A 32 -16.52 39.64 -22.83
C ASP A 32 -16.79 40.40 -21.52
N HIS A 33 -15.76 40.49 -20.66
CA HIS A 33 -15.53 41.66 -19.84
C HIS A 33 -14.03 41.96 -19.74
N SER A 34 -13.62 42.96 -20.51
CA SER A 34 -12.37 43.70 -20.39
C SER A 34 -12.51 44.80 -19.32
N SER A 35 -11.53 44.94 -18.42
CA SER A 35 -11.28 46.19 -17.69
C SER A 35 -9.82 46.29 -17.29
N GLN A 36 -9.22 47.43 -17.66
CA GLN A 36 -7.83 47.86 -17.50
C GLN A 36 -7.43 48.16 -16.05
N PRO A 37 -6.11 48.31 -15.76
CA PRO A 37 -5.61 48.78 -14.48
C PRO A 37 -5.44 50.32 -14.47
N ASN A 38 -5.77 50.96 -13.35
CA ASN A 38 -5.37 52.34 -13.07
C ASN A 38 -4.61 52.41 -11.75
N SER A 39 -3.43 53.03 -11.86
CA SER A 39 -2.58 53.55 -10.80
C SER A 39 -3.25 54.72 -10.07
N ALA A 40 -3.08 54.80 -8.75
CA ALA A 40 -3.02 56.08 -8.05
C ALA A 40 -2.29 55.93 -6.70
N ASP A 41 -1.28 56.78 -6.56
CA ASP A 41 -0.64 57.28 -5.34
C ASP A 41 -1.64 57.60 -4.23
N CYS A 42 -1.23 57.38 -2.97
CA CYS A 42 -1.59 58.27 -1.85
C CYS A 42 -0.73 58.02 -0.60
N SER A 43 0.27 58.87 -0.45
CA SER A 43 0.72 59.59 0.74
C SER A 43 0.35 59.07 2.14
N ARG A 44 1.44 58.71 2.81
CA ARG A 44 1.76 58.72 4.24
C ARG A 44 1.27 59.98 4.97
N GLU A 45 0.44 59.82 6.00
CA GLU A 45 0.25 60.85 7.02
C GLU A 45 0.11 60.22 8.42
N LYS A 46 0.82 60.85 9.37
CA LYS A 46 0.93 60.50 10.78
C LYS A 46 -0.42 60.75 11.48
N ASN A 47 -0.72 60.00 12.54
CA ASN A 47 -1.06 60.59 13.85
C ASN A 47 -1.25 59.51 14.93
N ASN A 48 -0.53 59.72 16.04
CA ASN A 48 -0.80 59.22 17.39
C ASN A 48 -2.10 59.89 17.90
N PRO A 49 -2.83 59.32 18.89
CA PRO A 49 -2.47 59.66 20.26
C PRO A 49 -2.71 58.57 21.32
N ASP A 50 -2.02 58.80 22.42
CA ASP A 50 -2.19 58.22 23.75
C ASP A 50 -3.63 58.34 24.29
N HIS A 51 -4.09 57.32 25.03
CA HIS A 51 -4.52 57.48 26.43
C HIS A 51 -4.92 56.14 27.07
N ALA A 52 -4.44 56.00 28.30
CA ALA A 52 -4.66 54.92 29.26
C ALA A 52 -6.12 54.74 29.69
N SER A 53 -6.46 53.58 30.28
CA SER A 53 -7.19 53.45 31.57
C SER A 53 -7.75 52.03 31.80
N HIS A 54 -7.37 51.46 32.95
CA HIS A 54 -8.18 50.67 33.88
C HIS A 54 -9.03 49.49 33.37
N SER A 55 -8.61 48.25 33.69
CA SER A 55 -9.51 47.11 33.88
C SER A 55 -9.49 46.73 35.36
N GLU A 56 -10.62 46.99 35.98
CA GLU A 56 -10.95 46.79 37.39
C GLU A 56 -11.43 45.35 37.61
N VAL A 57 -11.05 44.81 38.77
CA VAL A 57 -11.43 43.52 39.31
C VAL A 57 -12.75 43.68 40.08
N ALA A 58 -13.75 42.84 39.79
CA ALA A 58 -14.91 42.58 40.65
C ALA A 58 -15.42 41.17 40.30
N GLU A 59 -15.14 40.13 41.10
CA GLU A 59 -15.77 39.82 42.39
C GLU A 59 -17.30 39.61 42.22
N CYS A 60 -17.69 38.39 41.85
CA CYS A 60 -19.09 37.96 41.88
C CYS A 60 -19.36 37.22 43.18
N ASP A 61 -20.17 37.91 43.97
CA ASP A 61 -20.61 37.57 45.31
C ASP A 61 -21.62 36.43 45.36
N ASN A 62 -21.62 35.76 46.50
CA ASN A 62 -22.49 34.66 46.89
C ASN A 62 -23.98 35.06 46.91
N ARG A 63 -24.85 34.25 46.30
CA ARG A 63 -26.24 34.08 46.75
C ARG A 63 -26.63 32.61 46.80
N ASN A 64 -26.60 32.10 48.03
CA ASN A 64 -27.45 31.02 48.51
C ASN A 64 -28.90 31.50 48.47
N ASP A 65 -29.78 30.75 47.83
CA ASP A 65 -31.17 30.66 48.25
C ASP A 65 -31.67 29.22 48.08
N ASN A 66 -31.96 28.63 49.23
CA ASN A 66 -32.63 27.35 49.42
C ASN A 66 -34.06 27.40 48.88
N ALA A 67 -34.39 26.53 47.94
CA ALA A 67 -35.76 26.09 47.72
C ALA A 67 -35.79 24.57 47.60
N GLY A 68 -36.23 23.93 48.69
CA GLY A 68 -36.44 22.49 48.77
C GLY A 68 -37.44 22.04 47.71
N THR A 69 -36.95 21.36 46.69
CA THR A 69 -37.78 20.58 45.77
C THR A 69 -37.47 19.12 46.02
N THR A 70 -38.45 18.41 46.56
CA THR A 70 -38.49 16.96 46.76
C THR A 70 -38.17 16.25 45.44
N CYS A 71 -36.92 15.82 45.29
CA CYS A 71 -36.49 15.01 44.16
C CYS A 71 -37.04 13.59 44.34
N HIS A 72 -37.99 13.21 43.49
CA HIS A 72 -38.32 11.82 43.23
C HIS A 72 -37.04 11.01 42.98
N PRO A 73 -36.92 9.76 43.47
CA PRO A 73 -35.78 8.92 43.16
C PRO A 73 -35.69 8.78 41.64
N LYS A 74 -34.64 9.35 41.05
CA LYS A 74 -34.33 9.19 39.62
C LYS A 74 -34.39 7.70 39.33
N PRO A 75 -35.11 7.26 38.28
CA PRO A 75 -35.08 5.87 37.89
C PRO A 75 -33.62 5.50 37.72
N VAL A 76 -33.20 4.48 38.47
CA VAL A 76 -31.98 3.71 38.22
C VAL A 76 -32.19 3.10 36.85
N ASN A 77 -31.96 3.90 35.81
CA ASN A 77 -31.93 3.44 34.44
C ASN A 77 -30.72 2.55 34.39
N ASN A 78 -31.00 1.27 34.64
CA ASN A 78 -30.19 0.13 34.32
C ASN A 78 -29.49 0.44 33.02
N THR A 79 -28.24 0.83 33.20
CA THR A 79 -27.21 0.85 32.19
C THR A 79 -27.24 -0.53 31.57
N LEU A 80 -27.97 -0.65 30.47
CA LEU A 80 -27.77 -1.71 29.49
C LEU A 80 -26.36 -1.47 28.91
N SER A 81 -25.35 -1.78 29.73
CA SER A 81 -23.99 -2.03 29.27
C SER A 81 -24.15 -3.08 28.17
N PRO A 82 -23.72 -2.80 26.94
CA PRO A 82 -23.98 -3.74 25.88
C PRO A 82 -23.21 -5.04 26.16
N LEU A 83 -23.93 -6.14 25.89
CA LEU A 83 -23.72 -7.57 26.17
C LEU A 83 -22.36 -8.21 25.80
N LEU A 84 -21.35 -7.46 25.36
CA LEU A 84 -20.12 -8.03 24.80
C LEU A 84 -18.90 -7.71 25.70
N PRO A 85 -18.03 -8.70 25.96
CA PRO A 85 -16.70 -8.47 26.55
C PRO A 85 -15.91 -7.39 25.80
N GLN A 86 -15.09 -6.64 26.53
CA GLN A 86 -14.28 -5.54 25.98
C GLN A 86 -13.37 -5.98 24.83
N GLU A 87 -12.91 -7.25 24.86
CA GLU A 87 -12.06 -7.85 23.84
C GLU A 87 -12.79 -7.94 22.50
N LEU A 88 -14.08 -8.33 22.54
CA LEU A 88 -14.92 -8.40 21.34
C LEU A 88 -15.23 -7.01 20.79
N TRP A 89 -15.43 -6.01 21.66
CA TRP A 89 -15.55 -4.62 21.22
C TRP A 89 -14.28 -4.12 20.52
N GLY A 90 -13.10 -4.52 21.02
CA GLY A 90 -11.83 -4.24 20.37
C GLY A 90 -11.78 -4.78 18.94
N GLU A 91 -12.17 -6.04 18.73
CA GLU A 91 -12.22 -6.64 17.40
C GLU A 91 -13.28 -5.98 16.49
N VAL A 92 -14.46 -5.67 17.02
CA VAL A 92 -15.49 -4.93 16.28
C VAL A 92 -14.96 -3.57 15.82
N PHE A 93 -14.28 -2.82 16.70
CA PHE A 93 -13.70 -1.53 16.33
C PHE A 93 -12.57 -1.67 15.32
N LYS A 94 -11.71 -2.68 15.45
CA LYS A 94 -10.69 -2.98 14.44
C LYS A 94 -11.32 -3.23 13.08
N HIS A 95 -12.33 -4.11 12.99
CA HIS A 95 -13.03 -4.39 11.74
C HIS A 95 -13.76 -3.16 11.18
N ALA A 96 -14.41 -2.36 12.04
CA ALA A 96 -15.13 -1.16 11.63
C ALA A 96 -14.19 -0.04 11.13
N THR A 97 -12.95 0.01 11.62
CA THR A 97 -11.94 1.00 11.22
C THR A 97 -10.99 0.51 10.13
N ASN A 98 -11.08 -0.78 9.78
CA ASN A 98 -10.31 -1.39 8.70
C ASN A 98 -10.83 -0.88 7.36
N THR A 99 -10.30 0.24 6.89
CA THR A 99 -10.63 0.75 5.56
C THR A 99 -9.98 -0.14 4.51
N HIS A 100 -10.80 -0.73 3.65
CA HIS A 100 -10.34 -1.51 2.51
C HIS A 100 -9.86 -0.58 1.37
N PRO A 101 -8.76 -0.91 0.66
CA PRO A 101 -7.93 -2.10 0.79
C PRO A 101 -7.10 -2.15 2.08
N GLN A 102 -6.68 -3.35 2.50
CA GLN A 102 -5.82 -3.58 3.67
C GLN A 102 -4.31 -3.35 3.35
N PRO A 103 -3.77 -2.12 3.47
CA PRO A 103 -2.35 -1.99 3.78
C PRO A 103 -2.08 -1.14 5.03
N MET A 104 -3.12 -0.72 5.77
CA MET A 104 -2.97 0.22 6.90
C MET A 104 -3.32 -0.36 8.27
N THR A 105 -3.73 -1.62 8.32
CA THR A 105 -3.92 -2.32 9.59
C THR A 105 -2.68 -3.17 9.82
N ILE A 106 -1.98 -2.83 10.88
CA ILE A 106 -0.74 -3.49 11.34
C ILE A 106 -1.06 -4.88 11.92
N HIS A 107 -2.34 -5.16 12.12
CA HIS A 107 -2.87 -6.41 12.70
C HIS A 107 -2.96 -7.56 11.70
N ASP A 108 -3.05 -7.29 10.40
CA ASP A 108 -3.20 -8.33 9.38
C ASP A 108 -1.91 -8.41 8.54
N PHE A 109 -0.92 -9.11 9.07
CA PHE A 109 0.26 -9.57 8.32
C PHE A 109 -0.10 -10.70 7.34
N THR A 110 -1.25 -10.61 6.68
CA THR A 110 -1.55 -11.48 5.55
C THR A 110 -0.51 -11.19 4.50
N HIS A 111 0.30 -12.21 4.17
CA HIS A 111 1.36 -12.18 3.17
C HIS A 111 1.00 -11.24 2.02
N ALA A 112 1.93 -10.33 1.71
CA ALA A 112 1.78 -9.11 0.92
C ALA A 112 1.31 -9.26 -0.56
N GLY A 113 0.62 -10.34 -0.94
CA GLY A 113 0.28 -10.69 -2.32
C GLY A 113 -1.11 -10.29 -2.83
N CYS A 114 -1.95 -9.57 -2.08
CA CYS A 114 -3.28 -9.21 -2.61
C CYS A 114 -3.26 -7.91 -3.43
N ILE A 115 -3.00 -8.06 -4.73
CA ILE A 115 -2.81 -6.98 -5.74
C ILE A 115 -4.12 -6.30 -6.18
N ASP A 116 -5.28 -6.80 -5.73
CA ASP A 116 -6.57 -6.22 -6.12
C ASP A 116 -7.01 -5.00 -5.31
N SER A 117 -6.20 -4.62 -4.33
CA SER A 117 -6.11 -3.24 -3.90
C SER A 117 -5.71 -2.39 -5.12
N PRO A 118 -6.63 -1.64 -5.77
CA PRO A 118 -6.44 -1.09 -7.10
C PRO A 118 -5.19 -0.24 -7.14
N ARG A 119 -4.07 -0.80 -7.63
CA ARG A 119 -2.81 -0.09 -7.89
C ARG A 119 -2.65 1.10 -6.95
N LEU A 120 -2.63 0.85 -5.64
CA LEU A 120 -2.49 1.92 -4.63
C LEU A 120 -1.10 2.59 -4.68
N THR A 121 -0.37 2.46 -5.80
CA THR A 121 0.70 3.37 -6.21
C THR A 121 0.21 4.82 -6.27
N CYS A 122 -1.11 5.05 -6.37
CA CYS A 122 -1.65 6.38 -6.12
C CYS A 122 -1.56 6.70 -4.62
N LEU A 123 -0.45 7.32 -4.24
CA LEU A 123 -0.21 7.96 -2.95
C LEU A 123 -1.46 8.68 -2.44
N GLU A 124 -2.16 9.38 -3.32
CA GLU A 124 -3.36 10.14 -3.00
C GLU A 124 -4.52 9.25 -2.52
N LEU A 125 -4.67 8.06 -3.09
CA LEU A 125 -5.68 7.12 -2.63
C LEU A 125 -5.32 6.51 -1.27
N GLN A 126 -4.04 6.17 -1.03
CA GLN A 126 -3.57 5.77 0.31
C GLN A 126 -3.86 6.87 1.34
N ARG A 127 -3.56 8.13 0.99
CA ARG A 127 -3.84 9.30 1.82
C ARG A 127 -5.34 9.46 2.11
N ARG A 128 -6.19 9.28 1.10
CA ARG A 128 -7.64 9.37 1.23
C ARG A 128 -8.20 8.26 2.12
N LEU A 129 -7.73 7.04 1.94
CA LEU A 129 -8.12 5.89 2.78
C LEU A 129 -7.69 6.09 4.22
N HIS A 130 -6.45 6.56 4.45
CA HIS A 130 -5.97 6.96 5.77
C HIS A 130 -6.86 8.01 6.41
N HIS A 131 -7.19 9.06 5.67
CA HIS A 131 -8.07 10.11 6.17
C HIS A 131 -9.46 9.57 6.55
N LEU A 132 -10.05 8.71 5.72
CA LEU A 132 -11.34 8.07 6.01
C LEU A 132 -11.25 7.16 7.26
N SER A 133 -10.19 6.36 7.38
CA SER A 133 -9.97 5.50 8.55
C SER A 133 -9.87 6.33 9.82
N MET A 134 -9.05 7.39 9.81
CA MET A 134 -8.91 8.29 10.96
C MET A 134 -10.21 8.99 11.32
N LYS A 135 -11.02 9.39 10.34
CA LYS A 135 -12.34 9.97 10.60
C LYS A 135 -13.24 8.98 11.36
N THR A 136 -13.26 7.72 10.95
CA THR A 136 -14.00 6.66 11.65
C THR A 136 -13.44 6.40 13.05
N LYS A 137 -12.11 6.28 13.20
CA LYS A 137 -11.44 6.08 14.50
C LYS A 137 -11.76 7.21 15.48
N THR A 138 -11.66 8.46 15.03
CA THR A 138 -12.02 9.63 15.85
C THR A 138 -13.50 9.60 16.23
N ALA A 139 -14.41 9.30 15.30
CA ALA A 139 -15.83 9.19 15.61
C ALA A 139 -16.10 8.13 16.70
N LEU A 140 -15.45 6.96 16.62
CA LEU A 140 -15.57 5.90 17.65
C LEU A 140 -15.14 6.38 19.04
N THR A 141 -14.05 7.15 19.14
CA THR A 141 -13.56 7.67 20.43
C THR A 141 -14.49 8.70 21.08
N LEU A 142 -15.45 9.24 20.32
CA LEU A 142 -16.38 10.28 20.75
C LEU A 142 -17.81 9.77 21.02
N VAL A 143 -18.11 8.49 20.74
CA VAL A 143 -19.47 7.92 20.92
C VAL A 143 -19.94 8.02 22.37
N CYS A 144 -19.14 7.51 23.31
CA CYS A 144 -19.44 7.57 24.74
C CYS A 144 -18.17 7.36 25.59
N ARG A 145 -18.28 7.60 26.90
CA ARG A 145 -17.15 7.49 27.85
C ARG A 145 -16.58 6.08 27.96
N SER A 146 -17.40 5.03 27.77
CA SER A 146 -16.92 3.64 27.82
C SER A 146 -16.22 3.21 26.53
N TRP A 147 -16.59 3.78 25.38
CA TRP A 147 -15.93 3.49 24.11
C TRP A 147 -14.59 4.19 23.97
N HIS A 148 -14.43 5.37 24.57
CA HIS A 148 -13.20 6.14 24.51
C HIS A 148 -11.93 5.33 24.88
N PRO A 149 -11.83 4.67 26.06
CA PRO A 149 -10.64 3.88 26.41
C PRO A 149 -10.41 2.67 25.50
N LEU A 150 -11.48 2.09 24.94
CA LEU A 150 -11.39 0.93 24.02
C LEU A 150 -10.93 1.35 22.61
N ALA A 151 -11.34 2.53 22.15
CA ALA A 151 -10.99 3.06 20.84
C ALA A 151 -9.66 3.83 20.83
N LYS A 152 -9.19 4.33 21.98
CA LYS A 152 -7.90 5.06 22.10
C LYS A 152 -6.71 4.28 21.53
N PRO A 153 -6.52 2.97 21.82
CA PRO A 153 -5.46 2.17 21.20
C PRO A 153 -5.50 2.19 19.67
N ILE A 154 -6.70 2.08 19.08
CA ILE A 154 -6.92 2.00 17.63
C ILE A 154 -6.67 3.36 16.97
N LEU A 155 -7.05 4.45 17.66
CA LEU A 155 -6.82 5.82 17.19
C LEU A 155 -5.32 6.12 17.07
N PHE A 156 -4.53 5.79 18.10
CA PHE A 156 -3.09 6.08 18.13
C PHE A 156 -2.23 5.04 17.43
N GLU A 157 -2.80 3.92 17.00
CA GLU A 157 -2.06 2.85 16.34
C GLU A 157 -1.26 3.32 15.11
N SER A 158 -1.88 4.14 14.27
CA SER A 158 -1.27 4.76 13.08
C SER A 158 -1.46 6.26 13.17
N VAL A 159 -0.35 6.99 13.30
CA VAL A 159 -0.35 8.45 13.37
C VAL A 159 0.26 9.00 12.09
N ARG A 160 -0.50 9.87 11.42
CA ARG A 160 -0.03 10.60 10.26
C ARG A 160 0.21 12.05 10.61
N ILE A 161 1.41 12.51 10.29
CA ILE A 161 1.89 13.85 10.50
C ILE A 161 2.00 14.46 9.11
N THR A 162 1.19 15.49 8.85
CA THR A 162 1.19 16.18 7.55
C THR A 162 2.00 17.47 7.55
N ASP A 163 2.21 18.06 8.73
CA ASP A 163 2.97 19.30 8.91
C ASP A 163 3.69 19.29 10.26
N ILE A 164 4.68 20.18 10.42
CA ILE A 164 5.53 20.24 11.61
C ILE A 164 4.75 20.59 12.88
N ARG A 165 3.66 21.37 12.78
CA ARG A 165 2.86 21.78 13.94
C ARG A 165 2.11 20.58 14.53
N GLN A 166 1.73 19.61 13.69
CA GLN A 166 1.17 18.35 14.16
C GLN A 166 2.19 17.52 14.93
N LEU A 167 3.45 17.50 14.49
CA LEU A 167 4.55 16.83 15.21
C LEU A 167 4.74 17.47 16.59
N GLU A 168 4.84 18.80 16.65
CA GLU A 168 4.96 19.55 17.90
C GLU A 168 3.75 19.32 18.82
N SER A 169 2.53 19.35 18.28
CA SER A 169 1.31 19.11 19.05
C SER A 169 1.26 17.69 19.62
N LEU A 170 1.69 16.70 18.83
CA LEU A 170 1.80 15.32 19.26
C LEU A 170 2.86 15.17 20.36
N LEU A 171 4.05 15.76 20.18
CA LEU A 171 5.12 15.77 21.17
C LEU A 171 4.65 16.37 22.50
N LEU A 172 4.06 17.56 22.46
CA LEU A 172 3.52 18.23 23.65
C LEU A 172 2.49 17.37 24.38
N LEU A 173 1.61 16.70 23.63
CA LEU A 173 0.64 15.76 24.20
C LEU A 173 1.36 14.60 24.91
N LEU A 174 2.29 13.93 24.23
CA LEU A 174 2.99 12.76 24.77
C LEU A 174 3.88 13.11 25.98
N GLU A 175 4.58 14.24 25.93
CA GLU A 175 5.37 14.77 27.04
C GLU A 175 4.49 15.17 28.22
N SER A 176 3.30 15.72 27.97
CA SER A 176 2.35 16.04 29.04
C SER A 176 1.83 14.78 29.74
N GLU A 177 1.55 13.71 28.98
CA GLU A 177 1.14 12.42 29.55
C GLU A 177 2.28 11.78 30.34
N GLN A 178 3.51 11.85 29.85
CA GLN A 178 4.70 11.37 30.57
C GLN A 178 4.92 12.13 31.89
N ARG A 179 4.81 13.48 31.87
CA ARG A 179 4.90 14.32 33.08
C ARG A 179 3.76 14.03 34.08
N ALA A 180 2.59 13.65 33.58
CA ALA A 180 1.49 13.18 34.41
C ALA A 180 1.68 11.74 34.94
N GLY A 181 2.84 11.12 34.73
CA GLY A 181 3.14 9.75 35.17
C GLY A 181 2.44 8.66 34.37
N LYS A 182 1.82 8.99 33.23
CA LYS A 182 1.22 7.98 32.34
C LYS A 182 2.33 7.31 31.54
N ILE A 183 2.65 6.09 31.92
CA ILE A 183 3.66 5.24 31.25
C ILE A 183 2.97 3.97 30.77
N GLY A 184 3.53 3.32 29.75
CA GLY A 184 3.00 2.06 29.22
C GLY A 184 1.58 2.22 28.64
N PRO A 185 0.67 1.25 28.83
CA PRO A 185 -0.68 1.28 28.26
C PRO A 185 -1.53 2.53 28.58
N ALA A 186 -1.21 3.26 29.64
CA ALA A 186 -1.88 4.50 29.99
C ALA A 186 -1.50 5.69 29.07
N SER A 187 -0.29 5.66 28.49
CA SER A 187 0.21 6.68 27.56
C SER A 187 -0.27 6.40 26.15
N SER A 188 -0.60 7.46 25.41
CA SER A 188 -0.93 7.39 23.99
C SER A 188 0.28 6.90 23.17
N ALA A 189 1.51 7.23 23.60
CA ALA A 189 2.74 6.86 22.90
C ALA A 189 2.97 5.34 22.83
N TRP A 190 2.44 4.59 23.81
CA TRP A 190 2.54 3.13 23.86
C TRP A 190 1.77 2.43 22.74
N TRP A 191 0.73 3.09 22.23
CA TRP A 191 -0.14 2.55 21.20
C TRP A 191 0.37 2.88 19.80
N ILE A 192 1.25 3.87 19.65
CA ILE A 192 1.83 4.23 18.36
C ILE A 192 2.71 3.11 17.85
N ARG A 193 2.29 2.54 16.72
CA ARG A 193 2.95 1.43 16.01
C ARG A 193 3.41 1.86 14.62
N GLU A 194 2.69 2.77 13.99
CA GLU A 194 2.97 3.22 12.65
C GLU A 194 3.00 4.75 12.60
N LEU A 195 4.06 5.30 12.02
CA LEU A 195 4.21 6.73 11.81
C LEU A 195 4.27 7.03 10.31
N TRP A 196 3.41 7.94 9.87
CA TRP A 196 3.35 8.42 8.49
C TRP A 196 3.79 9.87 8.45
N PHE A 197 4.78 10.19 7.61
CA PHE A 197 5.22 11.56 7.36
C PHE A 197 4.91 11.95 5.92
N ASP A 198 4.11 12.98 5.72
CA ASP A 198 3.99 13.61 4.39
C ASP A 198 5.13 14.62 4.16
N THR A 199 5.56 14.71 2.91
CA THR A 199 6.68 15.56 2.43
C THR A 199 6.69 17.01 2.82
N THR A 200 5.55 17.60 3.15
CA THR A 200 5.47 19.01 3.54
C THR A 200 6.25 19.31 4.82
N ILE A 201 6.58 18.28 5.62
CA ILE A 201 7.36 18.44 6.85
C ILE A 201 8.85 18.63 6.55
N CYS A 202 9.43 17.80 5.66
CA CYS A 202 10.88 17.82 5.40
C CYS A 202 11.36 19.12 4.74
N THR A 203 10.51 19.81 3.97
CA THR A 203 10.88 21.09 3.36
C THR A 203 10.71 22.28 4.31
N CYS A 204 10.00 22.10 5.44
CA CYS A 204 9.61 23.20 6.34
C CYS A 204 10.27 23.11 7.72
N ALA A 205 10.85 21.97 8.08
CA ALA A 205 11.65 21.85 9.28
C ALA A 205 12.88 22.77 9.14
N ARG A 206 12.95 23.80 9.98
CA ARG A 206 14.17 24.58 10.12
C ARG A 206 15.24 23.64 10.70
N PRO A 207 16.50 23.74 10.25
CA PRO A 207 17.61 22.89 10.72
C PRO A 207 17.89 22.99 12.24
N ASP A 208 17.20 23.87 12.96
CA ASP A 208 17.38 24.06 14.41
C ASP A 208 16.60 23.06 15.28
N GLU A 209 15.62 22.29 14.74
CA GLU A 209 14.86 21.28 15.52
C GLU A 209 14.84 19.83 14.98
N PRO A 210 15.95 19.25 14.48
CA PRO A 210 16.01 17.81 14.17
C PRO A 210 15.72 16.92 15.41
N ASN A 211 15.76 17.52 16.60
CA ASN A 211 15.41 16.88 17.86
C ASN A 211 13.93 16.49 18.01
N ALA A 212 12.98 17.12 17.31
CA ALA A 212 11.56 16.88 17.54
C ALA A 212 11.17 15.43 17.23
N LEU A 213 11.55 14.93 16.05
CA LEU A 213 11.22 13.58 15.65
C LEU A 213 12.04 12.52 16.39
N ALA A 214 13.32 12.80 16.69
CA ALA A 214 14.11 11.97 17.60
C ALA A 214 13.44 11.81 18.97
N LYS A 215 12.94 12.91 19.55
CA LYS A 215 12.17 12.89 20.80
C LYS A 215 10.89 12.08 20.65
N LEU A 216 10.16 12.23 19.54
CA LEU A 216 8.92 11.48 19.32
C LEU A 216 9.18 9.97 19.35
N LEU A 217 10.22 9.52 18.67
CA LEU A 217 10.59 8.11 18.61
C LEU A 217 11.10 7.61 19.96
N LYS A 218 11.83 8.45 20.71
CA LYS A 218 12.18 8.18 22.11
C LYS A 218 10.94 7.95 22.99
N LEU A 219 9.87 8.70 22.78
CA LEU A 219 8.61 8.57 23.51
C LEU A 219 7.74 7.39 23.05
N CYS A 220 7.88 6.97 21.80
CA CYS A 220 7.06 5.92 21.18
C CYS A 220 7.86 4.63 21.05
N PRO A 221 8.11 3.89 22.14
CA PRO A 221 8.99 2.73 22.10
C PRO A 221 8.45 1.66 21.16
N ARG A 222 7.15 1.69 20.82
CA ARG A 222 6.40 0.61 20.18
C ARG A 222 6.23 0.76 18.67
N VAL A 223 6.91 1.73 18.05
CA VAL A 223 6.90 1.94 16.60
C VAL A 223 7.50 0.72 15.89
N MET A 224 6.71 0.11 15.02
CA MET A 224 7.07 -1.05 14.21
C MET A 224 7.18 -0.70 12.73
N ALA A 225 6.49 0.34 12.28
CA ALA A 225 6.45 0.80 10.90
C ALA A 225 6.71 2.31 10.81
N PHE A 226 7.68 2.68 10.00
CA PHE A 226 7.92 4.07 9.62
C PHE A 226 7.63 4.23 8.13
N ARG A 227 6.82 5.23 7.76
CA ARG A 227 6.51 5.56 6.36
C ARG A 227 6.80 7.01 6.07
N LYS A 228 7.70 7.27 5.13
CA LYS A 228 7.94 8.62 4.60
C LYS A 228 7.37 8.70 3.18
N PHE A 229 6.50 9.68 2.93
CA PHE A 229 5.82 9.85 1.66
C PHE A 229 6.18 11.16 0.98
N GLY A 230 6.92 11.07 -0.13
CA GLY A 230 6.51 11.72 -1.37
C GLY A 230 7.58 12.46 -2.19
N ARG A 231 7.22 13.66 -2.68
CA ARG A 231 7.75 14.36 -3.87
C ARG A 231 8.74 15.52 -3.60
N SER A 232 9.36 15.61 -2.43
CA SER A 232 10.28 16.73 -2.15
C SER A 232 11.66 16.42 -2.73
N ASN A 233 12.31 17.40 -3.36
CA ASN A 233 13.74 17.37 -3.57
C ASN A 233 14.37 17.34 -2.17
N CYS A 234 14.70 16.16 -1.65
CA CYS A 234 15.41 16.10 -0.38
C CYS A 234 16.77 16.77 -0.60
N SER A 235 16.98 17.91 0.05
CA SER A 235 18.31 18.50 0.12
C SER A 235 19.22 17.58 0.95
N ALA A 236 20.54 17.77 0.89
CA ALA A 236 21.46 17.07 1.80
C ALA A 236 21.12 17.32 3.28
N ASP A 237 20.52 18.47 3.61
CA ASP A 237 20.10 18.81 4.96
C ASP A 237 18.84 18.04 5.41
N ASP A 238 17.88 17.80 4.51
CA ASP A 238 16.68 16.98 4.79
C ASP A 238 17.08 15.53 5.15
N ILE A 239 18.19 15.06 4.58
CA ILE A 239 18.73 13.72 4.83
C ILE A 239 19.37 13.67 6.22
N ARG A 240 20.16 14.68 6.59
CA ARG A 240 20.68 14.83 7.96
C ARG A 240 19.56 14.80 9.01
N GLU A 241 18.42 15.40 8.70
CA GLU A 241 17.26 15.33 9.59
C GLU A 241 16.76 13.90 9.77
N VAL A 242 16.58 13.13 8.68
CA VAL A 242 16.20 11.69 8.76
C VAL A 242 17.25 10.85 9.51
N ASN A 243 18.51 11.26 9.52
CA ASN A 243 19.55 10.57 10.28
C ASN A 243 19.34 10.73 11.79
N VAL A 244 19.02 11.95 12.23
CA VAL A 244 18.69 12.24 13.64
C VAL A 244 17.44 11.48 14.08
N VAL A 245 16.56 11.12 13.16
CA VAL A 245 15.35 10.33 13.40
C VAL A 245 15.65 8.86 13.61
N LEU A 246 16.50 8.29 12.78
CA LEU A 246 16.73 6.85 12.78
C LEU A 246 17.78 6.42 13.80
N GLU A 247 18.74 7.28 14.15
CA GLU A 247 19.74 6.99 15.19
C GLU A 247 19.10 6.61 16.54
N PRO A 248 18.08 7.33 17.08
CA PRO A 248 17.35 6.89 18.26
C PRO A 248 16.62 5.55 18.11
N LEU A 249 16.08 5.23 16.92
CA LEU A 249 15.42 3.96 16.65
C LEU A 249 16.42 2.80 16.60
N ILE A 250 17.60 3.04 16.01
CA ILE A 250 18.73 2.11 15.99
C ILE A 250 19.18 1.85 17.44
N CYS A 251 19.48 2.90 18.20
CA CYS A 251 19.96 2.80 19.58
C CYS A 251 18.94 2.09 20.50
N GLN A 252 17.64 2.38 20.37
CA GLN A 252 16.60 1.70 21.13
C GLN A 252 16.52 0.19 20.84
N ALA A 253 16.70 -0.21 19.58
CA ALA A 253 16.69 -1.62 19.21
C ALA A 253 17.87 -2.37 19.86
N ASN A 254 19.04 -1.72 19.95
CA ASN A 254 20.28 -2.34 20.44
C ASN A 254 20.37 -2.42 21.97
N HIS A 255 19.87 -1.41 22.71
CA HIS A 255 19.93 -1.40 24.18
C HIS A 255 19.01 -2.42 24.88
N SER A 256 18.10 -3.06 24.14
CA SER A 256 17.16 -4.04 24.73
C SER A 256 17.78 -5.39 25.12
N LYS A 257 19.06 -5.62 24.84
CA LYS A 257 19.73 -6.91 25.11
C LYS A 257 20.27 -7.06 26.53
N ASP A 258 20.50 -5.96 27.26
CA ASP A 258 21.24 -6.02 28.53
C ASP A 258 20.34 -6.04 29.78
N ASP A 259 19.04 -5.71 29.65
CA ASP A 259 18.05 -5.82 30.74
C ASP A 259 17.17 -7.08 30.55
N GLU A 260 17.69 -8.25 30.92
CA GLU A 260 16.95 -9.53 30.89
C GLU A 260 15.71 -9.55 31.81
N SER A 261 15.59 -8.60 32.75
CA SER A 261 14.44 -8.51 33.64
C SER A 261 13.32 -7.63 33.05
N HIS A 262 12.41 -8.27 32.31
CA HIS A 262 11.00 -7.90 32.12
C HIS A 262 10.56 -6.92 31.02
N SER A 263 11.43 -6.26 30.25
CA SER A 263 10.96 -5.50 29.08
C SER A 263 11.33 -6.20 27.78
N LYS A 264 10.36 -6.82 27.10
CA LYS A 264 10.50 -7.20 25.69
C LYS A 264 10.82 -5.93 24.90
N GLY A 265 12.09 -5.76 24.53
CA GLY A 265 12.55 -4.70 23.66
C GLY A 265 11.73 -4.63 22.39
N THR A 266 11.46 -3.42 21.93
CA THR A 266 10.74 -3.24 20.69
C THR A 266 11.68 -3.40 19.52
N THR A 267 11.34 -4.33 18.63
CA THR A 267 12.06 -4.54 17.37
C THR A 267 11.35 -3.77 16.27
N LEU A 268 12.00 -2.79 15.66
CA LEU A 268 11.49 -2.13 14.45
C LEU A 268 11.45 -3.16 13.32
N THR A 269 10.27 -3.65 12.95
CA THR A 269 10.13 -4.76 11.99
C THR A 269 9.88 -4.31 10.54
N HIS A 270 9.42 -3.09 10.33
CA HIS A 270 8.95 -2.61 9.03
C HIS A 270 9.46 -1.20 8.74
N LEU A 271 10.03 -1.01 7.56
CA LEU A 271 10.63 0.26 7.15
C LEU A 271 10.20 0.59 5.71
N ASP A 272 9.25 1.51 5.53
CA ASP A 272 8.81 1.98 4.21
C ASP A 272 9.48 3.31 3.91
N LEU A 273 10.41 3.29 2.96
CA LEU A 273 11.20 4.47 2.61
C LEU A 273 10.92 4.87 1.16
N ALA A 274 10.38 6.07 0.99
CA ALA A 274 10.32 6.74 -0.31
C ALA A 274 11.43 7.78 -0.38
N PHE A 275 12.30 7.65 -1.39
CA PHE A 275 13.40 8.59 -1.63
C PHE A 275 13.24 9.36 -2.91
N SER A 276 13.69 10.61 -2.89
CA SER A 276 13.41 11.51 -3.98
C SER A 276 14.15 11.21 -5.27
N ASN A 277 15.40 10.81 -5.10
CA ASN A 277 16.33 10.42 -6.14
C ASN A 277 17.35 9.45 -5.51
N MET A 278 18.15 8.81 -6.35
CA MET A 278 19.15 7.82 -5.94
C MET A 278 20.19 8.42 -4.99
N TRP A 279 20.62 9.66 -5.24
CA TRP A 279 21.60 10.35 -4.40
C TRP A 279 21.10 10.62 -2.99
N SER A 280 19.81 10.94 -2.84
CA SER A 280 19.22 11.16 -1.52
C SER A 280 19.30 9.90 -0.67
N PHE A 281 19.11 8.74 -1.30
CA PHE A 281 19.22 7.48 -0.62
C PHE A 281 20.66 7.09 -0.30
N GLU A 282 21.56 7.20 -1.27
CA GLU A 282 22.97 6.88 -1.05
C GLU A 282 23.57 7.80 0.00
N HIS A 283 23.27 9.10 -0.07
CA HIS A 283 23.68 10.04 0.96
C HIS A 283 23.08 9.68 2.32
N PHE A 284 21.81 9.29 2.35
CA PHE A 284 21.14 8.81 3.55
C PHE A 284 21.84 7.58 4.15
N LEU A 285 22.13 6.55 3.36
CA LEU A 285 22.85 5.38 3.87
C LEU A 285 24.31 5.67 4.21
N SER A 286 24.97 6.54 3.45
CA SER A 286 26.33 6.97 3.74
C SER A 286 26.46 7.69 5.07
N ALA A 287 25.42 8.44 5.41
CA ALA A 287 25.36 9.20 6.64
C ALA A 287 24.82 8.35 7.81
N ASN A 288 24.31 7.15 7.54
CA ASN A 288 23.92 6.15 8.56
C ASN A 288 24.43 4.75 8.20
N PRO A 289 25.76 4.52 8.20
CA PRO A 289 26.29 3.18 7.95
C PRO A 289 25.78 2.16 8.98
N GLU A 290 25.44 2.63 10.18
CA GLU A 290 24.82 1.87 11.26
C GLU A 290 23.40 1.38 10.91
N LEU A 291 22.64 2.07 10.04
CA LEU A 291 21.28 1.63 9.71
C LEU A 291 21.25 0.24 9.04
N GLY A 292 22.31 -0.09 8.29
CA GLY A 292 22.48 -1.44 7.76
C GLY A 292 22.92 -2.42 8.85
N ASN A 293 24.03 -2.13 9.51
CA ASN A 293 24.68 -3.11 10.39
C ASN A 293 23.99 -3.26 11.76
N GLU A 294 23.27 -2.24 12.21
CA GLU A 294 22.78 -2.08 13.57
C GLU A 294 21.26 -1.98 13.70
N VAL A 295 20.48 -2.09 12.61
CA VAL A 295 19.04 -2.36 12.69
C VAL A 295 18.75 -3.81 12.33
N PRO A 296 19.20 -4.80 13.14
CA PRO A 296 19.00 -6.21 12.87
C PRO A 296 17.53 -6.63 12.98
N SER A 297 16.59 -5.70 13.23
CA SER A 297 15.17 -6.02 13.36
C SER A 297 14.36 -5.80 12.09
N VAL A 298 14.84 -5.02 11.11
CA VAL A 298 14.04 -4.73 9.90
C VAL A 298 13.82 -6.02 9.12
N ARG A 299 12.56 -6.45 9.00
CA ARG A 299 12.14 -7.65 8.28
C ARG A 299 11.43 -7.35 6.98
N TYR A 300 10.80 -6.19 6.88
CA TYR A 300 10.15 -5.72 5.65
C TYR A 300 10.68 -4.33 5.28
N MET A 301 10.98 -4.16 4.00
CA MET A 301 11.38 -2.87 3.43
C MET A 301 10.65 -2.62 2.12
N GLU A 302 10.19 -1.39 1.93
CA GLU A 302 9.65 -0.93 0.66
C GLU A 302 10.47 0.27 0.17
N LEU A 303 10.95 0.18 -1.07
CA LEU A 303 11.70 1.23 -1.74
C LEU A 303 10.84 1.81 -2.86
N ARG A 304 10.57 3.10 -2.76
CA ARG A 304 9.81 3.83 -3.79
C ARG A 304 10.71 4.80 -4.54
N PRO A 305 10.57 4.90 -5.87
CA PRO A 305 11.23 5.94 -6.63
C PRO A 305 10.45 7.22 -6.38
N SER A 306 11.12 8.37 -6.24
CA SER A 306 10.44 9.62 -6.49
C SER A 306 10.74 10.19 -7.86
N TYR A 307 9.83 11.09 -8.20
CA TYR A 307 9.52 11.58 -9.51
C TYR A 307 10.48 12.67 -10.00
N ILE A 308 11.54 12.99 -9.26
CA ILE A 308 12.32 14.18 -9.57
C ILE A 308 13.44 13.82 -10.52
N SER A 309 13.09 13.95 -11.80
CA SER A 309 13.91 14.44 -12.90
C SER A 309 15.34 13.92 -12.93
N MET A 310 15.56 12.84 -13.69
CA MET A 310 16.88 12.42 -14.20
C MET A 310 17.48 13.42 -15.21
N ILE A 311 17.23 14.73 -15.04
CA ILE A 311 17.85 15.79 -15.86
C ILE A 311 19.21 16.19 -15.29
N ASP A 312 19.60 15.66 -14.12
CA ASP A 312 20.93 15.92 -13.62
C ASP A 312 21.98 15.17 -14.46
N ASP A 313 22.96 15.96 -14.86
CA ASP A 313 23.98 15.75 -15.87
C ASP A 313 24.64 14.34 -15.81
N PRO A 314 24.51 13.50 -16.86
CA PRO A 314 25.18 12.20 -16.92
C PRO A 314 26.71 12.32 -16.87
N ASP A 315 27.25 13.51 -17.16
CA ASP A 315 28.69 13.79 -17.15
C ASP A 315 29.16 14.36 -15.80
N SER A 316 28.26 14.54 -14.83
CA SER A 316 28.67 14.78 -13.45
C SER A 316 29.30 13.49 -12.93
N GLU A 317 30.63 13.41 -13.02
CA GLU A 317 31.48 12.50 -12.23
C GLU A 317 31.29 12.84 -10.75
N SER A 318 30.11 12.53 -10.25
CA SER A 318 29.80 12.48 -8.83
C SER A 318 30.86 11.57 -8.21
N PRO A 319 31.58 12.03 -7.17
CA PRO A 319 32.53 11.19 -6.47
C PRO A 319 31.73 10.06 -5.82
N TYR A 320 31.60 8.94 -6.53
CA TYR A 320 31.16 7.68 -6.00
C TYR A 320 32.18 7.28 -4.93
N VAL A 321 31.97 7.81 -3.73
CA VAL A 321 32.66 7.36 -2.53
C VAL A 321 32.46 5.85 -2.51
N LYS A 322 33.56 5.08 -2.49
CA LYS A 322 33.57 3.62 -2.38
C LYS A 322 32.95 3.22 -1.03
N GLN A 323 31.63 3.35 -0.92
CA GLN A 323 30.92 3.05 0.30
C GLN A 323 30.74 1.56 0.41
N ILE A 324 30.89 1.07 1.64
CA ILE A 324 30.60 -0.32 1.98
C ILE A 324 29.11 -0.54 1.69
N PRO A 325 28.75 -1.57 0.92
CA PRO A 325 27.37 -1.98 0.70
C PRO A 325 26.59 -2.03 2.02
N PRO A 326 25.43 -1.36 2.10
CA PRO A 326 24.56 -1.45 3.27
C PRO A 326 24.10 -2.89 3.41
N THR A 327 24.31 -3.47 4.57
CA THR A 327 23.87 -4.84 4.87
C THR A 327 22.55 -4.77 5.63
N PHE A 328 21.53 -5.54 5.29
CA PHE A 328 20.32 -5.65 6.11
C PHE A 328 20.13 -7.13 6.49
N PRO A 329 20.76 -7.59 7.60
CA PRO A 329 20.95 -9.01 7.85
C PRO A 329 19.66 -9.77 8.15
N SER A 330 18.60 -9.08 8.58
CA SER A 330 17.32 -9.67 8.95
C SER A 330 16.18 -9.36 8.00
N LEU A 331 16.46 -8.66 6.89
CA LEU A 331 15.44 -8.28 5.92
C LEU A 331 14.92 -9.53 5.20
N VAL A 332 13.66 -9.88 5.42
CA VAL A 332 13.01 -11.08 4.87
C VAL A 332 12.23 -10.76 3.60
N SER A 333 11.59 -9.58 3.56
CA SER A 333 10.73 -9.15 2.46
C SER A 333 11.15 -7.76 1.96
N LEU A 334 11.31 -7.63 0.65
CA LEU A 334 11.66 -6.39 -0.03
C LEU A 334 10.65 -6.11 -1.13
N ARG A 335 10.12 -4.89 -1.15
CA ARG A 335 9.24 -4.41 -2.20
C ARG A 335 9.91 -3.26 -2.95
N LEU A 336 10.00 -3.39 -4.27
CA LEU A 336 10.67 -2.47 -5.17
C LEU A 336 9.66 -1.89 -6.14
N LEU A 337 9.56 -0.56 -6.16
CA LEU A 337 8.72 0.16 -7.12
C LEU A 337 9.65 0.85 -8.13
N GLY A 338 9.51 0.54 -9.42
CA GLY A 338 10.25 1.17 -10.52
C GLY A 338 11.74 0.83 -10.60
N SER A 339 12.36 1.23 -11.71
CA SER A 339 13.76 0.88 -12.06
C SER A 339 14.81 1.37 -11.05
N LEU A 340 14.70 2.60 -10.57
CA LEU A 340 15.69 3.19 -9.65
C LEU A 340 15.79 2.42 -8.32
N SER A 341 14.66 2.00 -7.75
CA SER A 341 14.67 1.21 -6.50
C SER A 341 15.34 -0.15 -6.70
N MET A 342 15.21 -0.73 -7.90
CA MET A 342 15.88 -1.97 -8.27
C MET A 342 17.39 -1.78 -8.36
N ILE A 343 17.86 -0.78 -9.10
CA ILE A 343 19.30 -0.46 -9.21
C ILE A 343 19.90 -0.28 -7.81
N GLN A 344 19.21 0.44 -6.94
CA GLN A 344 19.63 0.67 -5.57
C GLN A 344 19.71 -0.64 -4.76
N ALA A 345 18.69 -1.50 -4.85
CA ALA A 345 18.67 -2.77 -4.16
C ALA A 345 19.81 -3.71 -4.58
N THR A 346 20.33 -3.63 -5.81
CA THR A 346 21.51 -4.43 -6.24
C THR A 346 22.75 -4.16 -5.39
N ARG A 347 22.82 -3.00 -4.74
CA ARG A 347 23.96 -2.58 -3.94
C ARG A 347 23.87 -3.00 -2.48
N PHE A 348 22.74 -3.59 -2.06
CA PHE A 348 22.58 -4.02 -0.68
C PHE A 348 23.15 -5.41 -0.48
N SER A 349 23.51 -5.76 0.76
CA SER A 349 23.73 -7.14 1.17
C SER A 349 22.50 -7.60 1.96
N LEU A 350 21.71 -8.51 1.38
CA LEU A 350 20.41 -8.94 1.92
C LEU A 350 20.40 -10.46 2.20
N PRO A 351 21.22 -10.95 3.13
CA PRO A 351 21.46 -12.40 3.27
C PRO A 351 20.20 -13.19 3.69
N ALA A 352 19.26 -12.56 4.40
CA ALA A 352 18.01 -13.19 4.85
C ALA A 352 16.82 -12.99 3.90
N LEU A 353 17.02 -12.37 2.73
CA LEU A 353 15.92 -12.07 1.82
C LEU A 353 15.30 -13.35 1.27
N ARG A 354 13.98 -13.48 1.44
CA ARG A 354 13.18 -14.63 0.98
C ARG A 354 12.00 -14.24 0.10
N SER A 355 11.52 -13.01 0.22
CA SER A 355 10.36 -12.53 -0.52
C SER A 355 10.71 -11.23 -1.23
N LEU A 356 10.54 -11.20 -2.55
CA LEU A 356 10.79 -10.03 -3.37
C LEU A 356 9.55 -9.68 -4.19
N THR A 357 9.07 -8.45 -4.06
CA THR A 357 7.99 -7.92 -4.88
C THR A 357 8.52 -6.79 -5.75
N VAL A 358 8.33 -6.88 -7.07
CA VAL A 358 8.77 -5.88 -8.04
C VAL A 358 7.58 -5.36 -8.83
N TYR A 359 7.35 -4.06 -8.76
CA TYR A 359 6.35 -3.37 -9.57
C TYR A 359 7.02 -2.46 -10.59
N SER A 360 6.75 -2.68 -11.88
CA SER A 360 7.07 -1.66 -12.88
C SER A 360 6.11 -0.50 -12.69
N THR A 361 6.65 0.71 -12.62
CA THR A 361 5.79 1.88 -12.67
C THR A 361 5.47 2.16 -14.14
N ALA A 362 4.29 2.73 -14.43
CA ALA A 362 3.93 3.16 -15.78
C ALA A 362 4.89 4.23 -16.37
N PHE A 363 5.81 4.73 -15.55
CA PHE A 363 6.75 5.79 -15.86
C PHE A 363 8.10 5.27 -16.35
N ASP A 364 8.38 3.97 -16.23
CA ASP A 364 9.57 3.33 -16.81
C ASP A 364 9.39 3.18 -18.34
N ARG A 365 9.25 4.32 -19.04
CA ARG A 365 9.12 4.37 -20.51
C ARG A 365 10.36 3.87 -21.23
N THR A 366 11.48 3.77 -20.53
CA THR A 366 12.75 3.29 -21.07
C THR A 366 12.67 1.83 -21.51
N GLY A 367 11.70 1.06 -21.01
CA GLY A 367 11.63 -0.38 -21.27
C GLY A 367 12.89 -1.13 -20.80
N ASP A 368 13.71 -0.47 -19.96
CA ASP A 368 14.96 -1.01 -19.48
C ASP A 368 14.70 -1.86 -18.24
N TYR A 369 14.50 -3.14 -18.49
CA TYR A 369 14.31 -4.15 -17.47
C TYR A 369 15.63 -4.82 -17.03
N HIS A 370 16.81 -4.31 -17.46
CA HIS A 370 18.10 -4.84 -17.02
C HIS A 370 18.25 -4.79 -15.49
N SER A 371 17.61 -3.80 -14.86
CA SER A 371 17.58 -3.65 -13.40
C SER A 371 16.97 -4.85 -12.67
N ILE A 372 15.96 -5.52 -13.26
CA ILE A 372 15.34 -6.72 -12.66
C ILE A 372 16.32 -7.88 -12.69
N SER A 373 16.98 -8.08 -13.83
CA SER A 373 17.99 -9.11 -13.97
C SER A 373 19.13 -8.92 -12.98
N ALA A 374 19.60 -7.68 -12.80
CA ALA A 374 20.65 -7.37 -11.84
C ALA A 374 20.22 -7.64 -10.38
N VAL A 375 18.99 -7.28 -9.99
CA VAL A 375 18.47 -7.57 -8.63
C VAL A 375 18.33 -9.06 -8.39
N LEU A 376 17.78 -9.81 -9.36
CA LEU A 376 17.63 -11.26 -9.24
C LEU A 376 18.98 -11.98 -9.25
N GLN A 377 19.99 -11.46 -9.96
CA GLN A 377 21.35 -11.99 -9.88
C GLN A 377 21.98 -11.75 -8.51
N ALA A 378 21.78 -10.55 -7.93
CA ALA A 378 22.32 -10.21 -6.62
C ALA A 378 21.66 -10.99 -5.47
N HIS A 379 20.34 -11.16 -5.52
CA HIS A 379 19.54 -11.63 -4.37
C HIS A 379 18.74 -12.90 -4.60
N GLY A 380 18.65 -13.40 -5.82
CA GLY A 380 17.76 -14.50 -6.21
C GLY A 380 18.07 -15.84 -5.53
N GLY A 381 19.33 -16.09 -5.16
CA GLY A 381 19.78 -17.39 -4.62
C GLY A 381 19.05 -17.88 -3.36
N ASN A 382 18.45 -16.96 -2.59
CA ASN A 382 17.68 -17.27 -1.37
C ASN A 382 16.18 -16.99 -1.48
N LEU A 383 15.70 -16.48 -2.62
CA LEU A 383 14.29 -16.17 -2.80
C LEU A 383 13.43 -17.43 -2.79
N VAL A 384 12.36 -17.38 -2.00
CA VAL A 384 11.31 -18.41 -1.88
C VAL A 384 10.01 -17.90 -2.52
N GLU A 385 9.78 -16.58 -2.45
CA GLU A 385 8.62 -15.90 -3.03
C GLU A 385 9.08 -14.77 -3.94
N LEU A 386 8.50 -14.71 -5.15
CA LEU A 386 8.77 -13.67 -6.12
C LEU A 386 7.44 -13.19 -6.72
N GLU A 387 7.19 -11.90 -6.63
CA GLU A 387 6.03 -11.24 -7.23
C GLU A 387 6.52 -10.20 -8.23
N LEU A 388 5.96 -10.25 -9.44
CA LEU A 388 6.41 -9.44 -10.56
C LEU A 388 5.21 -8.84 -11.28
N ASP A 389 5.14 -7.52 -11.41
CA ASP A 389 4.24 -6.81 -12.33
C ASP A 389 5.04 -6.29 -13.54
N VAL A 390 5.74 -7.22 -14.20
CA VAL A 390 6.56 -6.95 -15.40
C VAL A 390 6.33 -8.01 -16.47
N PRO A 391 6.59 -7.70 -17.76
CA PRO A 391 6.55 -8.71 -18.81
C PRO A 391 7.54 -9.84 -18.54
N LEU A 392 7.09 -11.09 -18.68
CA LEU A 392 7.94 -12.27 -18.44
C LEU A 392 9.17 -12.30 -19.35
N SER A 393 9.06 -11.80 -20.59
CA SER A 393 10.15 -11.72 -21.57
C SER A 393 11.40 -10.99 -21.08
N CYS A 394 11.27 -10.21 -20.02
CA CYS A 394 12.35 -9.41 -19.45
C CYS A 394 13.08 -10.11 -18.30
N LEU A 395 12.61 -11.30 -17.91
CA LEU A 395 13.19 -12.03 -16.80
C LEU A 395 14.40 -12.83 -17.24
N PRO A 396 15.44 -12.91 -16.39
CA PRO A 396 16.52 -13.86 -16.60
C PRO A 396 15.98 -15.28 -16.42
N ASN A 397 16.82 -16.28 -16.72
CA ASN A 397 16.47 -17.67 -16.43
C ASN A 397 16.29 -17.87 -14.91
N LEU A 398 15.04 -17.96 -14.47
CA LEU A 398 14.69 -18.02 -13.05
C LEU A 398 15.21 -19.28 -12.37
N SER A 399 15.36 -20.41 -13.06
CA SER A 399 15.89 -21.61 -12.42
C SER A 399 17.37 -21.50 -12.07
N VAL A 400 18.10 -20.63 -12.77
CA VAL A 400 19.50 -20.31 -12.47
C VAL A 400 19.59 -19.22 -11.41
N THR A 401 18.83 -18.13 -11.55
CA THR A 401 18.94 -16.99 -10.62
C THR A 401 18.22 -17.22 -9.30
N CYS A 402 17.11 -17.98 -9.29
CA CYS A 402 16.23 -18.18 -8.15
C CYS A 402 15.95 -19.67 -7.86
N PRO A 403 16.97 -20.52 -7.65
CA PRO A 403 16.80 -21.98 -7.58
C PRO A 403 15.87 -22.47 -6.46
N LYS A 404 15.70 -21.67 -5.38
CA LYS A 404 14.86 -22.00 -4.22
C LYS A 404 13.43 -21.47 -4.33
N LEU A 405 13.06 -20.85 -5.44
CA LEU A 405 11.77 -20.20 -5.61
C LEU A 405 10.64 -21.23 -5.59
N ARG A 406 9.67 -21.04 -4.69
CA ARG A 406 8.50 -21.92 -4.52
C ARG A 406 7.21 -21.27 -4.96
N ARG A 407 7.10 -19.95 -4.76
CA ARG A 407 5.92 -19.16 -5.08
C ARG A 407 6.28 -18.07 -6.08
N LEU A 408 5.66 -18.11 -7.25
CA LEU A 408 5.80 -17.08 -8.27
C LEU A 408 4.44 -16.41 -8.48
N GLN A 409 4.38 -15.08 -8.42
CA GLN A 409 3.16 -14.32 -8.67
C GLN A 409 3.33 -13.38 -9.86
N ILE A 410 2.43 -13.46 -10.83
CA ILE A 410 2.51 -12.73 -12.10
C ILE A 410 1.14 -12.27 -12.60
N PRO A 411 1.08 -11.19 -13.41
CA PRO A 411 -0.18 -10.68 -13.92
C PRO A 411 -0.76 -11.67 -14.93
N ALA A 412 -2.08 -11.84 -14.93
CA ALA A 412 -2.77 -12.68 -15.90
C ALA A 412 -2.50 -12.25 -17.35
N THR A 413 -2.22 -10.96 -17.58
CA THR A 413 -1.85 -10.41 -18.88
C THR A 413 -0.51 -10.93 -19.40
N ALA A 414 0.38 -11.44 -18.54
CA ALA A 414 1.63 -12.05 -18.95
C ALA A 414 1.43 -13.30 -19.81
N PHE A 415 0.30 -14.01 -19.67
CA PHE A 415 -0.03 -15.21 -20.44
C PHE A 415 -0.76 -14.93 -21.75
N VAL A 416 -1.32 -13.72 -21.91
CA VAL A 416 -2.04 -13.35 -23.13
C VAL A 416 -1.12 -12.69 -24.16
N GLY A 417 0.07 -12.26 -23.74
CA GLY A 417 1.05 -11.53 -24.53
C GLY A 417 2.01 -12.41 -25.34
N ALA A 418 3.23 -11.86 -25.54
CA ALA A 418 4.33 -12.42 -26.31
C ALA A 418 4.71 -13.87 -25.90
N GLU A 419 5.57 -14.50 -26.72
CA GLU A 419 6.12 -15.83 -26.42
C GLU A 419 6.65 -15.89 -24.98
N LEU A 420 6.14 -16.87 -24.23
CA LEU A 420 6.63 -17.13 -22.89
C LEU A 420 8.12 -17.50 -23.02
N PRO A 421 9.01 -16.78 -22.32
CA PRO A 421 10.41 -17.17 -22.31
C PRO A 421 10.52 -18.58 -21.76
N ASN A 422 11.55 -19.32 -22.21
CA ASN A 422 11.81 -20.66 -21.74
C ASN A 422 12.28 -20.65 -20.27
N ILE A 423 11.32 -20.55 -19.36
CA ILE A 423 11.51 -20.58 -17.91
C ILE A 423 11.20 -22.01 -17.47
N ASP A 424 12.11 -22.97 -17.63
CA ASP A 424 11.91 -24.28 -16.99
C ASP A 424 12.26 -24.14 -15.50
N HIS A 425 11.23 -24.14 -14.64
CA HIS A 425 11.38 -23.94 -13.20
C HIS A 425 10.61 -24.97 -12.36
N GLN A 426 11.23 -26.12 -12.17
CA GLN A 426 10.62 -27.27 -11.49
C GLN A 426 10.37 -27.08 -9.98
N THR A 427 11.03 -26.13 -9.32
CA THR A 427 10.87 -25.91 -7.87
C THR A 427 9.68 -25.01 -7.51
N VAL A 428 9.06 -24.33 -8.50
CA VAL A 428 7.87 -23.51 -8.26
C VAL A 428 6.67 -24.44 -8.07
N THR A 429 6.09 -24.42 -6.87
CA THR A 429 4.93 -25.25 -6.50
C THR A 429 3.62 -24.49 -6.54
N THR A 430 3.67 -23.17 -6.34
CA THR A 430 2.48 -22.30 -6.30
C THR A 430 2.65 -21.14 -7.28
N LEU A 431 1.70 -21.01 -8.21
CA LEU A 431 1.63 -19.94 -9.19
C LEU A 431 0.48 -18.99 -8.84
N GLY A 432 0.79 -17.82 -8.31
CA GLY A 432 -0.17 -16.76 -8.08
C GLY A 432 -0.44 -15.97 -9.35
N ILE A 433 -1.71 -15.76 -9.69
CA ILE A 433 -2.12 -14.99 -10.85
C ILE A 433 -3.04 -13.86 -10.39
N PHE A 434 -2.66 -12.62 -10.70
CA PHE A 434 -3.48 -11.44 -10.39
C PHE A 434 -4.12 -10.83 -11.64
N GLY A 435 -5.27 -10.20 -11.48
CA GLY A 435 -5.94 -9.51 -12.57
C GLY A 435 -6.72 -10.44 -13.51
N MET A 436 -7.06 -11.67 -13.09
CA MET A 436 -7.85 -12.61 -13.91
C MET A 436 -9.25 -12.07 -14.26
N GLN A 437 -9.83 -11.24 -13.40
CA GLN A 437 -11.09 -10.53 -13.68
C GLN A 437 -11.01 -9.64 -14.92
N LYS A 438 -9.84 -9.05 -15.22
CA LYS A 438 -9.67 -8.22 -16.43
C LYS A 438 -9.77 -9.05 -17.70
N LEU A 439 -9.37 -10.33 -17.65
CA LEU A 439 -9.44 -11.22 -18.80
C LEU A 439 -10.86 -11.55 -19.23
N VAL A 440 -11.78 -11.65 -18.27
CA VAL A 440 -13.20 -11.87 -18.56
C VAL A 440 -13.77 -10.62 -19.21
N TYR A 441 -13.55 -9.45 -18.59
CA TYR A 441 -14.02 -8.16 -19.11
C TYR A 441 -13.49 -7.83 -20.51
N GLU A 442 -12.20 -8.10 -20.77
CA GLU A 442 -11.57 -7.87 -22.07
C GLU A 442 -11.81 -9.01 -23.07
N GLN A 443 -12.63 -10.01 -22.74
CA GLN A 443 -12.90 -11.21 -23.55
C GLN A 443 -11.63 -11.99 -23.97
N LYS A 444 -10.53 -11.82 -23.23
CA LYS A 444 -9.24 -12.50 -23.44
C LYS A 444 -9.13 -13.84 -22.72
N HIS A 445 -10.14 -14.23 -21.94
CA HIS A 445 -10.14 -15.50 -21.22
C HIS A 445 -10.00 -16.73 -22.14
N ARG A 446 -10.48 -16.65 -23.40
CA ARG A 446 -10.38 -17.74 -24.39
C ARG A 446 -8.94 -18.04 -24.82
N THR A 447 -8.09 -17.02 -24.89
CA THR A 447 -6.67 -17.19 -25.22
C THR A 447 -5.83 -17.49 -23.98
N PHE A 448 -6.25 -16.97 -22.82
CA PHE A 448 -5.55 -17.17 -21.56
C PHE A 448 -5.47 -18.64 -21.14
N THR A 449 -6.61 -19.36 -21.09
CA THR A 449 -6.63 -20.72 -20.52
C THR A 449 -5.71 -21.70 -21.25
N PRO A 450 -5.71 -21.78 -22.61
CA PRO A 450 -4.76 -22.62 -23.33
C PRO A 450 -3.29 -22.23 -23.10
N ARG A 451 -3.00 -20.91 -23.02
CA ARG A 451 -1.65 -20.39 -22.79
C ARG A 451 -1.14 -20.68 -21.38
N LEU A 452 -2.02 -20.57 -20.38
CA LEU A 452 -1.68 -20.97 -19.01
C LEU A 452 -1.34 -22.47 -18.96
N LEU A 453 -2.12 -23.31 -19.65
CA LEU A 453 -1.85 -24.75 -19.71
C LEU A 453 -0.50 -25.04 -20.39
N GLU A 454 -0.24 -24.42 -21.53
CA GLU A 454 1.05 -24.52 -22.22
C GLU A 454 2.20 -24.11 -21.28
N ALA A 455 2.01 -23.05 -20.48
CA ALA A 455 2.99 -22.60 -19.51
C ALA A 455 3.21 -23.62 -18.37
N LEU A 456 2.14 -24.17 -17.81
CA LEU A 456 2.21 -25.16 -16.74
C LEU A 456 2.93 -26.44 -17.21
N GLU A 457 2.72 -26.86 -18.46
CA GLU A 457 3.38 -28.03 -19.02
C GLU A 457 4.85 -27.80 -19.35
N LYS A 458 5.15 -26.70 -20.04
CA LYS A 458 6.49 -26.47 -20.61
C LYS A 458 7.44 -25.77 -19.65
N HIS A 459 6.92 -24.94 -18.76
CA HIS A 459 7.72 -24.01 -17.96
C HIS A 459 7.57 -24.27 -16.46
N PHE A 460 6.40 -24.73 -16.00
CA PHE A 460 6.11 -24.87 -14.57
C PHE A 460 5.60 -26.25 -14.19
N SER A 461 6.31 -27.30 -14.62
CA SER A 461 5.93 -28.70 -14.40
C SER A 461 5.79 -29.11 -12.93
N GLY A 462 6.40 -28.36 -12.00
CA GLY A 462 6.31 -28.56 -10.55
C GLY A 462 5.09 -27.92 -9.86
N VAL A 463 4.28 -27.14 -10.58
CA VAL A 463 3.15 -26.41 -10.00
C VAL A 463 2.05 -27.38 -9.58
N LYS A 464 1.67 -27.29 -8.31
CA LYS A 464 0.56 -28.04 -7.70
C LYS A 464 -0.64 -27.16 -7.37
N GLU A 465 -0.42 -25.85 -7.32
CA GLU A 465 -1.44 -24.87 -6.96
C GLU A 465 -1.36 -23.64 -7.86
N VAL A 466 -2.50 -23.26 -8.44
CA VAL A 466 -2.72 -21.96 -9.05
C VAL A 466 -3.60 -21.14 -8.11
N GLN A 467 -3.11 -19.98 -7.68
CA GLN A 467 -3.82 -19.11 -6.75
C GLN A 467 -4.31 -17.84 -7.44
N ASP A 468 -5.60 -17.55 -7.38
CA ASP A 468 -6.15 -16.24 -7.71
C ASP A 468 -5.85 -15.27 -6.58
N VAL A 469 -4.80 -14.46 -6.69
CA VAL A 469 -4.39 -13.55 -5.60
C VAL A 469 -5.22 -12.25 -5.54
N SER A 470 -6.35 -12.27 -6.23
CA SER A 470 -7.08 -11.11 -6.70
C SER A 470 -8.42 -11.03 -5.92
N LEU A 471 -8.52 -10.16 -4.91
CA LEU A 471 -9.76 -9.97 -4.13
C LEU A 471 -10.96 -9.49 -4.98
N LYS A 472 -10.77 -8.53 -5.88
CA LYS A 472 -11.83 -8.07 -6.80
C LYS A 472 -12.31 -9.23 -7.67
N SER A 473 -11.41 -10.13 -8.06
CA SER A 473 -11.77 -11.37 -8.75
C SER A 473 -12.66 -12.26 -7.88
N HIS A 474 -12.35 -12.40 -6.58
CA HIS A 474 -13.21 -13.06 -5.61
C HIS A 474 -14.59 -12.40 -5.48
N ASP A 475 -14.66 -11.08 -5.32
CA ASP A 475 -15.94 -10.35 -5.23
C ASP A 475 -16.79 -10.54 -6.49
N LEU A 476 -16.17 -10.48 -7.67
CA LEU A 476 -16.84 -10.70 -8.94
C LEU A 476 -17.31 -12.14 -9.10
N ARG A 477 -16.59 -13.13 -8.57
CA ARG A 477 -17.07 -14.52 -8.48
C ARG A 477 -18.30 -14.63 -7.59
N GLN A 478 -18.26 -14.06 -6.39
CA GLN A 478 -19.41 -14.11 -5.47
C GLN A 478 -20.64 -13.44 -6.08
N ARG A 479 -20.44 -12.28 -6.73
CA ARG A 479 -21.51 -11.58 -7.46
C ARG A 479 -22.02 -12.38 -8.65
N SER A 480 -21.15 -13.06 -9.40
CA SER A 480 -21.59 -13.85 -10.55
C SER A 480 -22.39 -15.09 -10.15
N VAL A 481 -22.17 -15.60 -8.94
CA VAL A 481 -23.01 -16.64 -8.34
C VAL A 481 -24.36 -16.06 -7.89
N ALA A 482 -24.37 -14.86 -7.29
CA ALA A 482 -25.61 -14.23 -6.81
C ALA A 482 -26.52 -13.72 -7.95
N LEU A 483 -25.93 -13.16 -9.02
CA LEU A 483 -26.64 -12.58 -10.16
C LEU A 483 -26.70 -13.56 -11.33
N TRP A 484 -27.39 -14.69 -11.14
CA TRP A 484 -27.31 -15.82 -12.07
C TRP A 484 -27.70 -15.47 -13.51
N THR A 485 -28.69 -14.59 -13.71
CA THR A 485 -29.24 -14.26 -15.03
C THR A 485 -28.46 -13.18 -15.80
N ALA A 486 -27.54 -12.45 -15.15
CA ALA A 486 -26.78 -11.40 -15.83
C ALA A 486 -25.77 -11.99 -16.82
N GLN A 487 -25.69 -11.44 -18.04
CA GLN A 487 -24.78 -11.93 -19.08
C GLN A 487 -23.31 -11.88 -18.62
N ASP A 488 -22.89 -10.77 -18.00
CA ASP A 488 -21.52 -10.63 -17.46
C ASP A 488 -21.22 -11.72 -16.41
N ALA A 489 -22.22 -12.08 -15.61
CA ALA A 489 -22.08 -13.15 -14.62
C ALA A 489 -21.92 -14.52 -15.29
N LEU A 490 -22.61 -14.76 -16.41
CA LEU A 490 -22.49 -16.00 -17.19
C LEU A 490 -21.07 -16.16 -17.77
N ASP A 491 -20.49 -15.11 -18.34
CA ASP A 491 -19.12 -15.14 -18.86
C ASP A 491 -18.10 -15.42 -17.75
N HIS A 492 -18.27 -14.77 -16.58
CA HIS A 492 -17.46 -15.04 -15.39
C HIS A 492 -17.58 -16.50 -14.94
N ARG A 493 -18.80 -17.04 -14.78
CA ARG A 493 -18.99 -18.43 -14.35
C ARG A 493 -18.42 -19.43 -15.35
N SER A 494 -18.61 -19.18 -16.64
CA SER A 494 -18.07 -20.01 -17.73
C SER A 494 -16.55 -20.06 -17.68
N PHE A 495 -15.90 -18.90 -17.52
CA PHE A 495 -14.45 -18.81 -17.37
C PHE A 495 -13.95 -19.62 -16.17
N TRP A 496 -14.51 -19.41 -14.98
CA TRP A 496 -14.05 -20.07 -13.76
C TRP A 496 -14.32 -21.57 -13.76
N SER A 497 -15.48 -22.01 -14.27
CA SER A 497 -15.82 -23.43 -14.39
C SER A 497 -14.84 -24.12 -15.33
N SER A 498 -14.58 -23.52 -16.49
CA SER A 498 -13.62 -24.03 -17.46
C SER A 498 -12.23 -24.13 -16.83
N LEU A 499 -11.72 -23.04 -16.26
CA LEU A 499 -10.39 -23.01 -15.62
C LEU A 499 -10.25 -24.07 -14.52
N THR A 500 -11.27 -24.22 -13.66
CA THR A 500 -11.28 -25.21 -12.58
C THR A 500 -11.23 -26.63 -13.14
N ALA A 501 -12.05 -26.95 -14.14
CA ALA A 501 -12.06 -28.26 -14.78
C ALA A 501 -10.71 -28.57 -15.45
N PHE A 502 -10.12 -27.59 -16.14
CA PHE A 502 -8.82 -27.75 -16.79
C PHE A 502 -7.68 -28.02 -15.80
N LEU A 503 -7.60 -27.26 -14.71
CA LEU A 503 -6.57 -27.45 -13.68
C LEU A 503 -6.75 -28.77 -12.93
N LYS A 504 -8.01 -29.13 -12.61
CA LYS A 504 -8.34 -30.41 -11.97
C LYS A 504 -7.92 -31.61 -12.82
N ALA A 505 -8.07 -31.55 -14.14
CA ALA A 505 -7.62 -32.62 -15.05
C ALA A 505 -6.10 -32.86 -15.02
N ARG A 506 -5.33 -31.94 -14.43
CA ARG A 506 -3.88 -32.02 -14.26
C ARG A 506 -3.43 -32.16 -12.81
N ASP A 507 -4.35 -32.46 -11.90
CA ASP A 507 -4.09 -32.52 -10.46
C ASP A 507 -3.52 -31.21 -9.90
N VAL A 508 -3.89 -30.07 -10.50
CA VAL A 508 -3.51 -28.73 -10.04
C VAL A 508 -4.69 -28.10 -9.30
N LYS A 509 -4.47 -27.71 -8.05
CA LYS A 509 -5.49 -27.05 -7.21
C LYS A 509 -5.67 -25.60 -7.63
N LEU A 510 -6.92 -25.16 -7.80
CA LEU A 510 -7.25 -23.74 -7.94
C LEU A 510 -7.73 -23.19 -6.60
N THR A 511 -7.04 -22.17 -6.08
CA THR A 511 -7.39 -21.49 -4.82
C THR A 511 -7.66 -20.00 -5.01
N ASP A 512 -8.41 -19.41 -4.09
CA ASP A 512 -8.64 -17.97 -4.05
C ASP A 512 -7.54 -17.23 -3.28
N TRP A 513 -7.71 -15.92 -3.13
CA TRP A 513 -6.71 -15.04 -2.50
C TRP A 513 -6.43 -15.43 -1.05
N SER A 514 -7.39 -16.06 -0.39
CA SER A 514 -7.29 -16.60 0.97
C SER A 514 -6.76 -18.03 1.05
N GLY A 515 -6.46 -18.67 -0.09
CA GLY A 515 -5.96 -20.05 -0.16
C GLY A 515 -7.06 -21.12 -0.06
N TYR A 516 -8.34 -20.71 -0.05
CA TYR A 516 -9.44 -21.65 -0.06
C TYR A 516 -9.65 -22.20 -1.48
N PRO A 517 -9.97 -23.50 -1.64
CA PRO A 517 -10.29 -24.06 -2.94
C PRO A 517 -11.45 -23.29 -3.59
N ILE A 518 -11.29 -22.88 -4.85
CA ILE A 518 -12.41 -22.36 -5.63
C ILE A 518 -13.24 -23.56 -6.08
N ALA A 519 -14.31 -23.85 -5.36
CA ALA A 519 -15.26 -24.91 -5.65
C ALA A 519 -16.66 -24.34 -5.93
N GLY A 520 -17.53 -25.13 -6.57
CA GLY A 520 -18.98 -24.92 -6.44
C GLY A 520 -19.69 -24.14 -7.54
N PHE A 521 -19.10 -23.91 -8.71
CA PHE A 521 -19.89 -23.43 -9.86
C PHE A 521 -20.84 -24.52 -10.41
N GLU A 522 -20.47 -25.78 -10.27
CA GLU A 522 -21.25 -26.92 -10.79
C GLU A 522 -22.41 -27.29 -9.84
N SER A 523 -22.16 -27.35 -8.52
CA SER A 523 -23.15 -27.85 -7.55
C SER A 523 -24.36 -26.92 -7.32
N ARG A 524 -24.22 -25.60 -7.50
CA ARG A 524 -25.36 -24.67 -7.32
C ARG A 524 -26.34 -24.66 -8.49
N ARG A 525 -25.91 -25.12 -9.68
CA ARG A 525 -26.80 -25.21 -10.84
C ARG A 525 -27.95 -26.18 -10.55
N ASP A 526 -27.64 -27.32 -9.95
CA ASP A 526 -28.63 -28.33 -9.59
C ASP A 526 -29.57 -27.83 -8.48
N SER A 527 -29.06 -27.06 -7.52
CA SER A 527 -29.91 -26.49 -6.46
C SER A 527 -30.82 -25.35 -6.95
N MET A 528 -30.38 -24.54 -7.93
CA MET A 528 -31.20 -23.45 -8.47
C MET A 528 -32.20 -23.91 -9.52
N ILE A 529 -31.87 -24.91 -10.36
CA ILE A 529 -32.84 -25.52 -11.28
C ILE A 529 -34.02 -26.10 -10.47
N MET A 530 -33.72 -26.77 -9.35
CA MET A 530 -34.75 -27.28 -8.44
C MET A 530 -35.60 -26.15 -7.81
N ALA A 531 -35.02 -24.97 -7.58
CA ALA A 531 -35.75 -23.82 -7.04
C ALA A 531 -36.63 -23.15 -8.11
N SER A 532 -36.14 -22.99 -9.35
CA SER A 532 -36.94 -22.42 -10.43
C SER A 532 -38.05 -23.36 -10.90
N GLU A 533 -37.80 -24.67 -10.93
CA GLU A 533 -38.84 -25.68 -11.19
C GLU A 533 -39.88 -25.68 -10.06
N ALA A 534 -39.47 -25.50 -8.79
CA ALA A 534 -40.39 -25.36 -7.68
C ALA A 534 -41.24 -24.08 -7.77
N ASP A 535 -40.67 -22.96 -8.21
CA ASP A 535 -41.39 -21.69 -8.41
C ASP A 535 -42.36 -21.79 -9.62
N GLU A 536 -41.97 -22.41 -10.74
CA GLU A 536 -42.86 -22.67 -11.88
C GLU A 536 -44.01 -23.64 -11.53
N ILE A 537 -43.74 -24.65 -10.70
CA ILE A 537 -44.77 -25.56 -10.18
C ILE A 537 -45.72 -24.80 -9.22
N SER A 538 -45.19 -23.89 -8.39
CA SER A 538 -45.99 -23.05 -7.49
C SER A 538 -46.87 -22.04 -8.24
N GLU A 539 -46.37 -21.42 -9.31
CA GLU A 539 -47.16 -20.51 -10.16
C GLU A 539 -48.21 -21.25 -11.00
N GLY A 540 -47.90 -22.47 -11.48
CA GLY A 540 -48.86 -23.34 -12.15
C GLY A 540 -50.00 -23.81 -11.25
N LEU A 541 -49.73 -24.03 -9.96
CA LEU A 541 -50.74 -24.39 -8.95
C LEU A 541 -51.62 -23.21 -8.54
N MET A 542 -51.11 -21.97 -8.59
CA MET A 542 -51.89 -20.76 -8.30
C MET A 542 -52.88 -20.38 -9.42
N CYS A 543 -52.68 -20.84 -10.67
CA CYS A 543 -53.63 -20.61 -11.76
C CYS A 543 -54.78 -21.63 -11.84
N CYS A 544 -54.82 -22.61 -10.93
CA CYS A 544 -55.86 -23.66 -10.88
C CYS A 544 -56.88 -23.47 -9.73
N HIS A 545 -56.91 -22.29 -9.10
CA HIS A 545 -57.96 -21.84 -8.20
C HIS A 545 -58.60 -20.56 -8.73
#